data_AF-R0BL36-F1
#
_entry.id   AF-R0BL36-F1
#
_cell.length_a   1.000
_cell.length_b   1.000
_cell.length_c   1.000
_cell.angle_alpha   90.00
_cell.angle_beta   90.00
_cell.angle_gamma   90.00
#
_symmetry.space_group_name_H-M   'P 1'
#
loop_
_entity.id
_entity.type
_entity.pdbx_description
1 polymer ?
#
loop_
_entity_poly.entity_id
_entity_poly.type
_entity_poly.pdbx_seq_one_letter_code
_entity_poly.pdbx_strand_id
1 'polypeptide(L)'
;MKAYYNENKFYNHLEEWVGAVLLAVMVVMLFVQVVMRYIFKASAAWISEYSLYMFMYFVFLACSGAFLRNDHIQIVAVIDKLPGKVKEAAHLFLYVVDFLFVTVVGYYVFLRVIDQFQMKTVSITQFPLWIMSASLFVGMGASAIRCLMNIYFIIRYEFISGREGE
;
A
#
# COMPACT_ATOMS: atom_id res chain seq x y z
N MET A 1 -10.32 9.58 -16.99
CA MET A 1 -9.87 10.05 -15.67
C MET A 1 -8.35 9.82 -15.50
N LYS A 2 -7.53 10.50 -16.32
CA LYS A 2 -6.04 10.50 -16.28
C LYS A 2 -5.47 11.67 -15.45
N ALA A 3 -6.36 12.47 -14.84
CA ALA A 3 -6.08 13.84 -14.40
C ALA A 3 -5.25 13.96 -13.10
N TYR A 4 -4.83 12.84 -12.49
CA TYR A 4 -4.01 12.86 -11.27
C TYR A 4 -2.67 12.13 -11.40
N TYR A 5 -2.26 11.70 -12.60
CA TYR A 5 -0.83 11.46 -12.85
C TYR A 5 -0.15 12.83 -12.98
N ASN A 6 0.01 13.51 -11.86
CA ASN A 6 0.90 14.66 -11.79
C ASN A 6 2.31 14.10 -11.56
N GLU A 7 3.04 13.90 -12.65
CA GLU A 7 4.44 13.42 -12.71
C GLU A 7 5.39 14.17 -11.74
N ASN A 8 4.98 15.34 -11.25
CA ASN A 8 5.85 16.28 -10.54
C ASN A 8 5.69 16.37 -9.01
N LYS A 9 4.83 15.56 -8.36
CA LYS A 9 4.78 15.54 -6.89
C LYS A 9 5.79 14.53 -6.33
N PHE A 10 6.89 15.04 -5.79
CA PHE A 10 8.00 14.32 -5.13
C PHE A 10 7.54 13.14 -4.25
N TYR A 11 6.43 13.30 -3.52
CA TYR A 11 5.87 12.26 -2.64
C TYR A 11 5.49 10.94 -3.34
N ASN A 12 4.93 10.99 -4.56
CA ASN A 12 4.56 9.76 -5.28
C ASN A 12 5.79 9.01 -5.79
N HIS A 13 6.80 9.77 -6.23
CA HIS A 13 8.05 9.20 -6.74
C HIS A 13 8.90 8.62 -5.61
N LEU A 14 8.86 9.21 -4.40
CA LEU A 14 9.59 8.70 -3.25
C LEU A 14 9.21 7.26 -2.90
N GLU A 15 7.92 6.93 -2.88
CA GLU A 15 7.48 5.56 -2.58
C GLU A 15 7.87 4.56 -3.67
N GLU A 16 7.76 4.95 -4.94
CA GLU A 16 8.23 4.12 -6.06
C GLU A 16 9.74 3.89 -5.98
N TRP A 17 10.53 4.93 -5.66
CA TRP A 17 11.97 4.83 -5.48
C TRP A 17 12.35 3.97 -4.26
N VAL A 18 11.70 4.17 -3.12
CA VAL A 18 11.93 3.37 -1.90
C VAL A 18 11.56 1.92 -2.17
N GLY A 19 10.44 1.65 -2.84
CA GLY A 19 10.04 0.32 -3.26
C GLY A 19 11.05 -0.33 -4.20
N ALA A 20 11.52 0.39 -5.23
CA ALA A 20 12.52 -0.11 -6.17
C ALA A 20 13.84 -0.47 -5.47
N VAL A 21 14.31 0.37 -4.54
CA VAL A 21 15.52 0.09 -3.75
C VAL A 21 15.34 -1.13 -2.86
N LEU A 22 14.21 -1.25 -2.16
CA LEU A 22 13.92 -2.43 -1.33
C LEU A 22 13.91 -3.72 -2.15
N LEU A 23 13.29 -3.69 -3.33
CA LEU A 23 13.24 -4.85 -4.23
C LEU A 23 14.65 -5.20 -4.74
N ALA A 24 15.45 -4.22 -5.14
CA ALA A 24 16.81 -4.46 -5.60
C ALA A 24 17.67 -5.11 -4.50
N VAL A 25 17.61 -4.60 -3.27
CA VAL A 25 18.33 -5.16 -2.13
C VAL A 25 17.88 -6.60 -1.84
N MET A 26 16.57 -6.86 -1.85
CA MET A 26 16.02 -8.21 -1.65
C MET A 26 16.52 -9.20 -2.70
N VAL A 27 16.52 -8.80 -3.98
CA VAL A 27 17.00 -9.67 -5.08
C VAL A 27 18.48 -10.00 -4.90
N VAL A 28 19.31 -9.02 -4.52
CA VAL A 28 20.73 -9.25 -4.24
C VAL A 28 20.91 -10.20 -3.06
N MET A 29 20.15 -10.04 -1.97
CA MET A 29 20.21 -10.96 -0.83
C MET A 29 19.85 -12.39 -1.20
N LEU A 30 18.77 -12.59 -1.97
CA LEU A 30 18.37 -13.92 -2.46
C LEU A 30 19.41 -14.52 -3.40
N PHE A 31 20.06 -13.70 -4.24
CA PHE A 31 21.15 -14.17 -5.08
C PHE A 31 22.33 -14.65 -4.25
N VAL A 32 22.74 -13.89 -3.22
CA VAL A 32 23.80 -14.29 -2.28
C VAL A 32 23.42 -15.59 -1.57
N GLN A 33 22.16 -15.77 -1.18
CA GLN A 33 21.67 -17.01 -0.55
C GLN A 33 21.84 -18.22 -1.48
N VAL A 34 21.49 -18.06 -2.76
CA VAL A 34 21.65 -19.09 -3.80
C VAL A 34 23.14 -19.44 -3.95
N VAL A 35 24.01 -18.44 -4.13
CA VAL A 35 25.46 -18.66 -4.25
C VAL A 35 26.03 -19.37 -3.02
N MET A 36 25.63 -18.96 -1.81
CA MET A 36 26.06 -19.58 -0.57
C MET A 36 25.64 -21.06 -0.47
N ARG A 37 24.43 -21.37 -0.92
CA ARG A 37 23.90 -22.73 -0.91
C ARG A 37 24.64 -23.66 -1.86
N TYR A 38 24.97 -23.19 -3.06
CA TYR A 38 25.59 -24.03 -4.09
C TYR A 38 27.12 -24.11 -3.97
N ILE A 39 27.79 -23.02 -3.59
CA ILE A 39 29.26 -22.97 -3.49
C ILE A 39 29.73 -23.39 -2.10
N PHE A 40 29.13 -22.81 -1.05
CA PHE A 40 29.59 -23.00 0.33
C PHE A 40 28.86 -24.15 1.05
N LYS A 41 27.86 -24.78 0.40
CA LYS A 41 26.97 -25.82 0.98
C LYS A 41 26.34 -25.42 2.33
N ALA A 42 26.29 -24.13 2.61
CA ALA A 42 25.77 -23.58 3.84
C ALA A 42 24.43 -22.88 3.55
N SER A 43 23.44 -23.08 4.42
CA SER A 43 22.15 -22.42 4.34
C SER A 43 22.04 -21.40 5.46
N ALA A 44 22.15 -20.13 5.11
CA ALA A 44 21.92 -19.02 6.04
C ALA A 44 20.41 -18.76 6.18
N ALA A 45 19.78 -19.38 7.18
CA ALA A 45 18.34 -19.22 7.46
C ALA A 45 17.94 -17.76 7.77
N TRP A 46 18.87 -16.95 8.27
CA TRP A 46 18.66 -15.53 8.48
C TRP A 46 18.42 -14.80 7.15
N ILE A 47 19.14 -15.11 6.06
CA ILE A 47 18.96 -14.41 4.77
C ILE A 47 17.53 -14.56 4.24
N SER A 48 16.95 -15.76 4.35
CA SER A 48 15.56 -16.00 3.93
C SER A 48 14.55 -15.19 4.73
N GLU A 49 14.72 -15.09 6.05
CA GLU A 49 13.79 -14.34 6.90
C GLU A 49 13.88 -12.83 6.66
N TYR A 50 15.11 -12.30 6.55
CA TYR A 50 15.32 -10.90 6.22
C TYR A 50 14.80 -10.52 4.82
N SER A 51 14.98 -11.39 3.83
CA SER A 51 14.45 -11.18 2.49
C SER A 51 12.92 -11.14 2.50
N LEU A 52 12.27 -11.98 3.32
CA LEU A 52 10.82 -11.99 3.49
C LEU A 52 10.31 -10.71 4.17
N TYR A 53 11.05 -10.18 5.15
CA TYR A 53 10.72 -8.88 5.75
C TYR A 53 10.80 -7.75 4.73
N MET A 54 11.91 -7.66 3.99
CA MET A 54 12.07 -6.66 2.92
C MET A 54 10.99 -6.79 1.84
N PHE A 55 10.64 -8.03 1.48
CA PHE A 55 9.55 -8.32 0.55
C PHE A 55 8.21 -7.78 1.05
N MET A 56 7.86 -8.01 2.32
CA MET A 56 6.61 -7.50 2.87
C MET A 56 6.54 -5.97 2.84
N TYR A 57 7.61 -5.29 3.27
CA TYR A 57 7.69 -3.83 3.15
C TYR A 57 7.52 -3.36 1.71
N PHE A 58 8.21 -4.01 0.76
CA PHE A 58 8.06 -3.72 -0.66
C PHE A 58 6.62 -3.91 -1.15
N VAL A 59 5.99 -5.06 -0.86
CA VAL A 59 4.63 -5.38 -1.33
C VAL A 59 3.61 -4.39 -0.78
N PHE A 60 3.71 -4.00 0.49
CA PHE A 60 2.77 -3.05 1.08
C PHE A 60 2.96 -1.61 0.56
N LEU A 61 4.21 -1.18 0.34
CA LEU A 61 4.51 0.08 -0.36
C LEU A 61 3.99 0.05 -1.80
N ALA A 62 4.26 -1.02 -2.54
CA ALA A 62 3.80 -1.21 -3.92
C ALA A 62 2.28 -1.27 -4.01
N CYS A 63 1.61 -1.91 -3.05
CA CYS A 63 0.16 -1.97 -2.95
C CYS A 63 -0.43 -0.57 -2.72
N SER A 64 0.15 0.21 -1.82
CA SER A 64 -0.27 1.61 -1.63
C SER A 64 -0.06 2.46 -2.89
N GLY A 65 1.02 2.22 -3.63
CA GLY A 65 1.23 2.81 -4.96
C GLY A 65 0.20 2.34 -6.00
N ALA A 66 -0.29 1.10 -5.94
CA ALA A 66 -1.36 0.60 -6.79
C ALA A 66 -2.71 1.27 -6.50
N PHE A 67 -2.99 1.60 -5.22
CA PHE A 67 -4.16 2.42 -4.86
C PHE A 67 -4.15 3.79 -5.55
N LEU A 68 -2.97 4.38 -5.83
CA LEU A 68 -2.84 5.64 -6.58
C LEU A 68 -3.44 5.53 -7.99
N ARG A 69 -3.32 4.36 -8.63
CA ARG A 69 -3.85 4.11 -9.97
C ARG A 69 -5.36 3.94 -9.98
N ASN A 70 -6.04 4.02 -8.83
CA ASN A 70 -7.47 3.81 -8.68
C ASN A 70 -7.93 2.49 -9.32
N ASP A 71 -7.08 1.46 -9.29
CA ASP A 71 -7.44 0.09 -9.68
C ASP A 71 -8.28 -0.59 -8.59
N HIS A 72 -9.12 0.17 -7.88
CA HIS A 72 -10.16 -0.40 -7.04
C HIS A 72 -11.10 -1.16 -7.98
N ILE A 73 -10.92 -2.48 -7.96
CA ILE A 73 -11.22 -3.39 -9.05
C ILE A 73 -12.64 -3.16 -9.60
N GLN A 74 -12.71 -2.55 -10.78
CA GLN A 74 -13.73 -2.76 -11.83
C GLN A 74 -15.19 -2.32 -11.61
N ILE A 75 -15.57 -1.66 -10.51
CA ILE A 75 -16.95 -1.11 -10.42
C ILE A 75 -17.12 0.14 -11.32
N VAL A 76 -16.02 0.80 -11.68
CA VAL A 76 -16.03 2.00 -12.54
C VAL A 76 -16.66 1.72 -13.92
N ALA A 77 -16.48 0.52 -14.49
CA ALA A 77 -17.07 0.18 -15.79
C ALA A 77 -18.61 0.11 -15.78
N VAL A 78 -19.20 -0.23 -14.63
CA VAL A 78 -20.65 -0.22 -14.43
C VAL A 78 -21.11 1.21 -14.15
N ILE A 79 -20.39 1.95 -13.31
CA ILE A 79 -20.70 3.34 -12.93
C ILE A 79 -20.59 4.31 -14.12
N ASP A 80 -19.66 4.09 -15.05
CA ASP A 80 -19.48 4.90 -16.25
C ASP A 80 -20.67 4.81 -17.23
N LYS A 81 -21.55 3.81 -17.07
CA LYS A 81 -22.79 3.69 -17.84
C LYS A 81 -23.98 4.43 -17.22
N LEU A 82 -23.85 5.00 -16.01
CA LEU A 82 -24.94 5.71 -15.34
C LEU A 82 -24.98 7.21 -15.70
N PRO A 83 -26.18 7.81 -15.75
CA PRO A 83 -26.35 9.25 -16.00
C PRO A 83 -25.82 10.09 -14.83
N GLY A 84 -25.23 11.25 -15.17
CA GLY A 84 -24.28 12.05 -14.36
C GLY A 84 -24.51 12.10 -12.84
N LYS A 85 -25.69 12.51 -12.37
CA LYS A 85 -25.94 12.69 -10.93
C LYS A 85 -25.86 11.39 -10.12
N VAL A 86 -26.20 10.24 -10.72
CA VAL A 86 -26.11 8.94 -10.05
C VAL A 86 -24.68 8.41 -10.06
N LYS A 87 -23.92 8.76 -11.09
CA LYS A 87 -22.49 8.45 -11.21
C LYS A 87 -21.66 9.12 -10.11
N GLU A 88 -21.90 10.41 -9.86
CA GLU A 88 -21.22 11.16 -8.78
C GLU A 88 -21.52 10.57 -7.40
N ALA A 89 -22.79 10.27 -7.11
CA ALA A 89 -23.19 9.64 -5.85
C ALA A 89 -22.56 8.25 -5.67
N ALA A 90 -22.48 7.46 -6.73
CA ALA A 90 -21.85 6.14 -6.70
C ALA A 90 -20.33 6.23 -6.46
N HIS A 91 -19.65 7.20 -7.07
CA HIS A 91 -18.23 7.45 -6.80
C HIS A 91 -18.00 7.86 -5.35
N LEU A 92 -18.78 8.81 -4.82
CA LEU A 92 -18.68 9.22 -3.43
C LEU A 92 -18.88 8.03 -2.47
N PHE A 93 -19.87 7.19 -2.74
CA PHE A 93 -20.12 5.98 -1.95
C PHE A 93 -18.92 5.03 -1.94
N LEU A 94 -18.31 4.75 -3.10
CA LEU A 94 -17.14 3.89 -3.17
C LEU A 94 -15.96 4.42 -2.35
N TYR A 95 -15.70 5.73 -2.39
CA TYR A 95 -14.61 6.32 -1.60
C TYR A 95 -14.88 6.29 -0.09
N VAL A 96 -16.12 6.48 0.32
CA VAL A 96 -16.49 6.35 1.74
C VAL A 96 -16.30 4.90 2.21
N VAL A 97 -16.68 3.91 1.39
CA VAL A 97 -16.48 2.50 1.70
C VAL A 97 -14.99 2.15 1.75
N ASP A 98 -14.18 2.61 0.81
CA ASP A 98 -12.73 2.40 0.80
C ASP A 98 -12.07 3.02 2.03
N PHE A 99 -12.43 4.25 2.39
CA PHE A 99 -11.93 4.91 3.60
C PHE A 99 -12.27 4.14 4.88
N LEU A 100 -13.52 3.65 4.98
CA LEU A 100 -13.98 2.87 6.12
C LEU A 100 -13.21 1.54 6.19
N PHE A 101 -13.05 0.85 5.06
CA PHE A 101 -12.29 -0.39 4.96
C PHE A 101 -10.84 -0.19 5.43
N VAL A 102 -10.14 0.80 4.89
CA VAL A 102 -8.74 1.10 5.26
C VAL A 102 -8.62 1.43 6.75
N THR A 103 -9.58 2.18 7.30
CA THR A 103 -9.58 2.55 8.73
C THR A 103 -9.79 1.33 9.64
N VAL A 104 -10.76 0.48 9.33
CA VAL A 104 -11.06 -0.73 10.11
C VAL A 104 -9.87 -1.70 10.06
N VAL A 105 -9.34 -1.95 8.87
CA VAL A 105 -8.17 -2.82 8.71
C VAL A 105 -6.96 -2.24 9.45
N GLY A 106 -6.71 -0.93 9.31
CA GLY A 106 -5.63 -0.23 10.02
C GLY A 106 -5.72 -0.38 11.54
N TYR A 107 -6.92 -0.30 12.10
CA TYR A 107 -7.15 -0.51 13.54
C TYR A 107 -6.82 -1.92 14.00
N TYR A 108 -7.29 -2.96 13.29
CA TYR A 108 -6.95 -4.35 13.62
C TYR A 108 -5.45 -4.64 13.50
N VAL A 109 -4.81 -4.08 12.48
CA VAL A 109 -3.35 -4.21 12.29
C VAL A 109 -2.59 -3.57 13.45
N PHE A 110 -3.01 -2.39 13.89
CA PHE A 110 -2.40 -1.71 15.03
C PHE A 110 -2.48 -2.56 16.31
N LEU A 111 -3.65 -3.14 16.60
CA LEU A 111 -3.81 -4.06 17.73
C LEU A 111 -2.89 -5.27 17.62
N ARG A 112 -2.78 -5.87 16.42
CA ARG A 112 -1.88 -7.01 16.19
C ARG A 112 -0.40 -6.67 16.44
N VAL A 113 0.03 -5.47 16.06
CA VAL A 113 1.42 -5.01 16.31
C VAL A 113 1.68 -4.88 17.81
N ILE A 114 0.74 -4.33 18.57
CA ILE A 114 0.85 -4.21 20.04
C ILE A 114 0.87 -5.59 20.69
N ASP A 115 -0.05 -6.48 20.30
CA ASP A 115 -0.10 -7.84 20.84
C ASP A 115 1.22 -8.59 20.60
N GLN A 116 1.78 -8.48 19.40
CA GLN A 116 3.06 -9.12 19.07
C GLN A 116 4.24 -8.50 19.83
N PHE A 117 4.20 -7.20 20.09
CA PHE A 117 5.21 -6.53 20.90
C PHE A 117 5.15 -6.99 22.36
N GLN A 118 3.94 -7.15 22.92
CA GLN A 118 3.74 -7.61 24.30
C GLN A 118 4.07 -9.10 24.48
N MET A 119 3.66 -9.94 23.53
CA MET A 119 3.87 -11.40 23.57
C MET A 119 5.32 -11.79 23.22
N LYS A 120 6.17 -10.82 22.83
CA LYS A 120 7.54 -11.04 22.35
C LYS A 120 7.62 -12.18 21.32
N THR A 121 6.65 -12.21 20.40
CA THR A 121 6.60 -13.29 19.41
C THR A 121 7.81 -13.17 18.49
N VAL A 122 8.63 -14.21 18.48
CA VAL A 122 9.84 -14.29 17.68
C VAL A 122 9.68 -15.30 16.55
N SER A 123 10.39 -15.04 15.45
CA SER A 123 10.59 -15.98 14.36
C SER A 123 11.49 -17.15 14.79
N ILE A 124 11.67 -18.14 13.92
CA ILE A 124 12.52 -19.30 14.16
C ILE A 124 13.95 -18.88 14.46
N THR A 125 14.47 -17.85 13.78
CA THR A 125 15.78 -17.26 14.06
C THR A 125 15.79 -16.24 15.22
N GLN A 126 14.77 -16.23 16.07
CA GLN A 126 14.61 -15.35 17.23
C GLN A 126 14.41 -13.86 16.88
N PHE A 127 14.13 -13.52 15.62
CA PHE A 127 13.86 -12.14 15.22
C PHE A 127 12.45 -11.67 15.60
N PRO A 128 12.27 -10.41 16.03
CA PRO A 128 10.97 -9.90 16.44
C PRO A 128 9.98 -9.76 15.27
N LEU A 129 8.82 -10.41 15.34
CA LEU A 129 7.82 -10.37 14.27
C LEU A 129 7.04 -9.05 14.17
N TRP A 130 7.07 -8.22 15.22
CA TRP A 130 6.41 -6.91 15.19
C TRP A 130 6.96 -6.01 14.08
N ILE A 131 8.23 -6.17 13.69
CA ILE A 131 8.85 -5.43 12.58
C ILE A 131 8.16 -5.80 11.27
N MET A 132 7.87 -7.09 11.07
CA MET A 132 7.15 -7.56 9.90
C MET A 132 5.73 -7.00 9.86
N SER A 133 5.00 -7.05 10.97
CA SER A 133 3.64 -6.51 11.05
C SER A 133 3.57 -4.99 11.00
N ALA A 134 4.64 -4.29 11.38
CA ALA A 134 4.74 -2.84 11.22
C ALA A 134 4.72 -2.42 9.73
N SER A 135 5.25 -3.26 8.82
CA SER A 135 5.16 -2.99 7.37
C SER A 135 3.72 -2.87 6.87
N LEU A 136 2.83 -3.72 7.39
CA LEU A 136 1.40 -3.69 7.08
C LEU A 136 0.74 -2.42 7.63
N PHE A 137 1.14 -1.95 8.82
CA PHE A 137 0.69 -0.68 9.35
C PHE A 137 1.13 0.51 8.48
N VAL A 138 2.38 0.51 8.03
CA VAL A 138 2.92 1.53 7.12
C VAL A 138 2.14 1.56 5.80
N GLY A 139 1.87 0.39 5.21
CA GLY A 139 1.08 0.28 3.97
C GLY A 139 -0.35 0.81 4.12
N MET A 140 -1.03 0.42 5.21
CA MET A 140 -2.40 0.88 5.48
C MET A 140 -2.45 2.38 5.79
N GLY A 141 -1.46 2.91 6.52
CA GLY A 141 -1.34 4.34 6.78
C GLY A 141 -1.13 5.16 5.50
N ALA A 142 -0.25 4.70 4.60
CA ALA A 142 -0.05 5.33 3.30
C ALA A 142 -1.33 5.30 2.45
N SER A 143 -2.06 4.19 2.44
CA SER A 143 -3.35 4.07 1.73
C SER A 143 -4.43 4.98 2.32
N ALA A 144 -4.46 5.17 3.65
CA ALA A 144 -5.40 6.07 4.30
C ALA A 144 -5.18 7.53 3.88
N ILE A 145 -3.92 7.97 3.83
CA ILE A 145 -3.55 9.32 3.36
C ILE A 145 -4.01 9.52 1.92
N ARG A 146 -3.87 8.50 1.06
CA ARG A 146 -4.33 8.56 -0.34
C ARG A 146 -5.84 8.65 -0.46
N CYS A 147 -6.58 7.86 0.33
CA CYS A 147 -8.03 7.90 0.32
C CYS A 147 -8.54 9.29 0.74
N LEU A 148 -7.95 9.89 1.77
CA LEU A 148 -8.23 11.27 2.19
C LEU A 148 -7.93 12.30 1.10
N MET A 149 -6.80 12.16 0.41
CA MET A 149 -6.43 13.05 -0.70
C MET A 149 -7.44 12.98 -1.85
N ASN A 150 -7.95 11.78 -2.15
CA ASN A 150 -8.91 11.57 -3.23
C ASN A 150 -10.29 12.16 -2.88
N ILE A 151 -10.75 11.98 -1.64
CA ILE A 151 -11.98 12.60 -1.12
C ILE A 151 -11.91 14.13 -1.18
N TYR A 152 -10.80 14.72 -0.72
CA TYR A 152 -10.61 16.18 -0.78
C TYR A 152 -10.69 16.71 -2.22
N PHE A 153 -10.14 15.99 -3.18
CA PHE A 153 -10.16 16.40 -4.59
C PHE A 153 -11.57 16.39 -5.18
N ILE A 154 -12.35 15.34 -4.93
CA ILE A 154 -13.74 15.26 -5.41
C ILE A 154 -14.56 16.42 -4.88
N ILE A 155 -14.46 16.72 -3.58
CA ILE A 155 -15.13 17.86 -2.97
C ILE A 155 -14.64 19.18 -3.59
N ARG A 156 -13.35 19.29 -3.94
CA ARG A 156 -12.78 20.51 -4.52
C ARG A 156 -13.08 20.70 -6.00
N TYR A 157 -13.13 19.66 -6.82
CA TYR A 157 -13.26 19.77 -8.28
C TYR A 157 -14.68 19.57 -8.78
N GLU A 158 -15.41 18.58 -8.24
CA GLU A 158 -16.75 18.22 -8.71
C GLU A 158 -17.79 19.22 -8.18
N PHE A 159 -17.69 19.60 -6.91
CA PHE A 159 -18.61 20.57 -6.28
C PHE A 159 -18.33 22.04 -6.59
N ILE A 160 -17.08 22.42 -6.91
CA ILE A 160 -16.71 23.83 -7.17
C ILE A 160 -16.71 24.16 -8.66
N SER A 161 -16.28 23.25 -9.56
CA SER A 161 -16.33 23.51 -11.01
C SER A 161 -17.69 23.18 -11.65
N GLY A 162 -18.54 22.38 -10.98
CA GLY A 162 -19.93 22.14 -11.38
C GLY A 162 -20.88 23.33 -11.23
N ARG A 163 -20.39 24.52 -10.87
CA ARG A 163 -21.15 25.79 -10.83
C ARG A 163 -20.91 26.72 -12.01
N GLU A 164 -20.07 26.35 -12.99
CA GLU A 164 -19.78 27.19 -14.17
C GLU A 164 -20.39 26.67 -15.48
N GLY A 165 -21.32 25.70 -15.43
CA GLY A 165 -21.86 25.06 -16.64
C GLY A 165 -23.35 24.70 -16.61
N GLU A 166 -24.18 25.49 -15.92
CA GLU A 166 -25.62 25.58 -16.26
C GLU A 166 -25.85 26.65 -17.33
#